data_AF-A0A2E5L4F8-F1
#
_entry.id   AF-A0A2E5L4F8-F1
#
_cell.length_a   1.000
_cell.length_b   1.000
_cell.length_c   1.000
_cell.angle_alpha   90.00
_cell.angle_beta   90.00
_cell.angle_gamma   90.00
#
_symmetry.space_group_name_H-M   'P 1'
#
loop_
_entity.id
_entity.type
_entity.pdbx_description
1 polymer ?
#
loop_
_entity_poly.entity_id
_entity_poly.type
_entity_poly.pdbx_seq_one_letter_code
_entity_poly.pdbx_strand_id
1 'polypeptide(L)' 'MSAIKGDFVKLIASVWHRFVIAQQEAETLADMLVPMDDAGEEVAEYIEFDYEPSDFYLTLEELAEVEENK' A
#
# COMPACT_ATOMS: atom_id res chain seq x y z
N MET A 1 -16.32 3.63 9.56
CA MET A 1 -16.95 3.63 8.21
C MET A 1 -15.78 3.67 7.26
N SER A 2 -15.55 2.60 6.49
CA SER A 2 -14.40 2.54 5.59
C SER A 2 -14.34 3.75 4.66
N ALA A 3 -13.14 4.31 4.51
CA ALA A 3 -12.87 5.47 3.68
C ALA A 3 -12.82 5.10 2.19
N ILE A 4 -12.64 3.82 1.88
CA ILE A 4 -12.54 3.31 0.51
C ILE A 4 -13.94 3.25 -0.12
N LYS A 5 -14.17 4.12 -1.09
CA LYS A 5 -15.40 4.16 -1.91
C LYS A 5 -15.07 3.98 -3.39
N GLY A 6 -16.07 3.67 -4.21
CA GLY A 6 -15.89 3.51 -5.66
C GLY A 6 -15.23 4.72 -6.34
N ASP A 7 -15.53 5.93 -5.89
CA ASP A 7 -14.90 7.16 -6.43
C ASP A 7 -13.38 7.22 -6.14
N PHE A 8 -12.96 6.75 -4.97
CA PHE A 8 -11.55 6.66 -4.61
C PHE A 8 -10.81 5.62 -5.47
N VAL A 9 -11.44 4.45 -5.68
CA VAL A 9 -10.90 3.42 -6.59
C VAL A 9 -10.72 3.96 -8.00
N LYS A 10 -11.72 4.69 -8.52
CA LYS A 10 -11.61 5.32 -9.84
C LYS A 10 -10.47 6.32 -9.93
N LEU A 11 -10.28 7.12 -8.88
CA LEU A 11 -9.17 8.06 -8.82
C LEU A 11 -7.83 7.33 -8.92
N ILE A 12 -7.60 6.30 -8.09
CA ILE A 12 -6.35 5.52 -8.14
C ILE A 12 -6.15 4.84 -9.49
N ALA A 13 -7.18 4.20 -10.03
CA ALA A 13 -7.11 3.54 -11.34
C ALA A 13 -6.71 4.54 -12.45
N SER A 14 -7.24 5.76 -12.40
CA SER A 14 -6.90 6.81 -13.37
C SER A 14 -5.45 7.29 -13.24
N VAL A 15 -4.90 7.36 -12.02
CA VAL A 15 -3.54 7.85 -11.77
C VAL A 15 -2.51 6.77 -12.07
N TRP A 16 -2.70 5.53 -11.60
CA TRP A 16 -1.71 4.46 -11.70
C TRP A 16 -1.78 3.70 -13.00
N HIS A 17 -2.99 3.44 -13.50
CA HIS A 17 -3.18 2.56 -14.65
C HIS A 17 -3.75 3.27 -15.89
N ARG A 18 -4.12 4.55 -15.77
CA ARG A 18 -4.59 5.41 -16.88
C ARG A 18 -5.79 4.84 -17.65
N PHE A 19 -6.64 4.05 -16.99
CA PHE A 19 -7.90 3.59 -17.54
C PHE A 19 -9.08 4.01 -16.66
N VAL A 20 -10.27 3.98 -17.27
CA VAL A 20 -11.53 4.35 -16.61
C VAL A 20 -12.32 3.08 -16.33
N ILE A 21 -12.58 2.83 -15.04
CA ILE A 21 -13.37 1.69 -14.56
C ILE A 21 -14.85 2.07 -14.53
N ALA A 22 -15.74 1.12 -14.86
CA ALA A 22 -17.18 1.34 -14.73
C ALA A 22 -17.58 1.51 -13.25
N GLN A 23 -18.63 2.28 -12.95
CA GLN A 23 -19.02 2.55 -11.56
C GLN A 23 -19.23 1.27 -10.74
N GLN A 24 -19.92 0.28 -11.33
CA GLN A 24 -20.25 -0.96 -10.65
C GLN A 24 -19.01 -1.81 -10.31
N GLU A 25 -18.02 -1.83 -11.22
CA GLU A 25 -16.74 -2.51 -11.00
C GLU A 25 -15.92 -1.81 -9.92
N ALA A 26 -15.94 -0.46 -9.89
CA ALA A 26 -15.26 0.32 -8.88
C ALA A 26 -15.88 0.15 -7.48
N GLU A 27 -17.20 0.04 -7.39
CA GLU A 27 -17.91 -0.28 -6.14
C GLU A 27 -17.58 -1.68 -5.66
N THR A 28 -17.59 -2.67 -6.56
CA THR A 28 -17.20 -4.04 -6.22
C THR A 28 -15.76 -4.11 -5.71
N LEU A 29 -14.85 -3.38 -6.35
CA LEU A 29 -13.46 -3.32 -5.91
C LEU A 29 -13.31 -2.59 -4.57
N ALA A 30 -14.08 -1.53 -4.34
CA ALA A 30 -14.10 -0.84 -3.06
C ALA A 30 -14.55 -1.78 -1.94
N ASP A 31 -15.65 -2.52 -2.14
CA ASP A 31 -16.16 -3.50 -1.17
C ASP A 31 -15.14 -4.60 -0.85
N MET A 32 -14.37 -5.04 -1.86
CA MET A 32 -13.29 -6.02 -1.66
C MET A 32 -12.10 -5.45 -0.86
N LEU A 33 -11.90 -4.12 -0.87
CA LEU A 33 -10.80 -3.45 -0.19
C LEU A 33 -11.16 -2.99 1.23
N VAL A 34 -12.44 -2.90 1.58
CA VAL A 34 -12.91 -2.53 2.93
C VAL A 34 -12.23 -3.35 4.05
N PRO A 35 -12.13 -4.70 3.96
CA PRO A 35 -11.49 -5.47 5.03
C PRO A 35 -10.00 -5.14 5.20
N MET A 36 -9.34 -4.66 4.14
CA MET A 36 -7.93 -4.27 4.15
C MET A 36 -7.75 -2.87 4.76
N ASP A 37 -8.72 -1.97 4.58
CA ASP A 37 -8.80 -0.67 5.25
C ASP A 37 -8.93 -0.86 6.77
N ASP A 38 -9.88 -1.68 7.19
CA ASP A 38 -10.14 -1.99 8.60
C ASP A 38 -8.92 -2.67 9.26
N ALA A 39 -8.28 -3.63 8.58
CA ALA A 39 -7.07 -4.27 9.07
C ALA A 39 -5.88 -3.30 9.11
N GLY A 40 -5.80 -2.36 8.17
CA GLY A 40 -4.78 -1.31 8.14
C GLY A 40 -4.92 -0.33 9.31
N GLU A 41 -6.15 0.07 9.65
CA GLU A 41 -6.43 0.90 10.83
C GLU A 41 -6.04 0.18 12.13
N GLU A 42 -6.42 -1.10 12.29
CA GLU A 42 -6.06 -1.90 13.45
C GLU A 42 -4.53 -2.01 13.60
N VAL A 43 -3.83 -2.31 12.51
CA VAL A 43 -2.37 -2.41 12.52
C VAL A 43 -1.72 -1.05 12.77
N ALA A 44 -2.24 0.04 12.21
CA ALA A 44 -1.70 1.39 12.40
C ALA A 44 -1.80 1.87 13.86
N GLU A 45 -2.81 1.42 14.63
CA GLU A 45 -2.91 1.71 16.06
C GLU A 45 -1.79 1.04 16.89
N TYR A 46 -1.20 -0.05 16.39
CA TYR A 46 -0.11 -0.78 17.06
C TYR A 46 1.25 -0.61 16.38
N ILE A 47 1.31 0.01 15.20
CA ILE A 47 2.57 0.46 14.59
C ILE A 47 2.91 1.82 15.22
N GLU A 48 3.69 1.79 16.31
CA GLU A 48 4.66 2.85 16.51
C GLU A 48 5.60 2.79 15.30
N PHE A 49 5.51 3.79 14.42
CA PHE A 49 6.48 3.96 13.35
C PHE A 49 7.82 4.21 14.07
N ASP A 50 8.62 3.16 14.24
CA ASP A 50 9.97 3.31 14.72
C ASP A 50 10.67 4.18 13.68
N TYR A 51 10.86 5.46 14.00
CA TYR A 51 11.57 6.40 13.14
C TYR A 51 13.07 6.04 13.06
N GLU A 52 13.51 5.03 13.81
CA GLU A 52 14.77 4.36 13.53
C GLU A 52 14.64 3.55 12.24
N PRO A 53 15.47 3.82 11.21
CA PRO A 53 15.51 2.99 10.03
C PRO A 53 15.89 1.58 10.46
N SER A 54 14.91 0.68 10.59
CA SER A 54 15.12 -0.60 11.27
C SER A 54 16.15 -1.49 10.58
N ASP A 55 16.49 -1.23 9.32
CA ASP A 55 17.50 -2.02 8.61
C ASP A 55 18.19 -1.23 7.47
N PHE A 56 18.22 0.11 7.49
CA PHE A 56 18.87 0.84 6.36
C PHE A 56 20.35 0.47 6.22
N TYR A 57 21.06 0.33 7.34
CA TYR A 57 22.47 -0.07 7.31
C TYR A 57 22.66 -1.56 7.00
N LEU A 58 21.75 -2.43 7.47
CA LEU A 58 21.79 -3.87 7.18
C LEU A 58 21.48 -4.15 5.70
N THR A 59 20.48 -3.48 5.12
CA THR A 59 20.18 -3.55 3.68
C THR A 59 21.29 -2.97 2.80
N LEU A 60 22.02 -1.94 3.28
CA LEU A 60 23.22 -1.45 2.60
C LEU A 60 24.40 -2.43 2.67
N GLU A 61 24.61 -3.10 3.80
CA GLU A 61 25.63 -4.15 3.95
C GLU A 61 25.34 -5.34 3.03
N GLU A 62 24.09 -5.82 2.99
CA GLU A 62 23.68 -6.88 2.06
C GLU A 62 23.86 -6.48 0.59
N LEU A 63 23.61 -5.22 0.22
CA LEU A 63 23.85 -4.74 -1.14
C LEU A 63 25.34 -4.59 -1.47
N ALA A 64 26.16 -4.19 -0.50
CA ALA A 64 27.61 -4.03 -0.67
C ALA A 64 28.32 -5.39 -0.85
N GLU A 65 27.91 -6.43 -0.13
CA GLU A 65 28.48 -7.78 -0.27
C GLU A 65 28.19 -8.42 -1.65
N VAL A 66 27.13 -7.97 -2.34
CA VAL A 66 26.80 -8.44 -3.69
C VAL A 66 27.72 -7.80 -4.76
N GLU A 67 28.29 -6.62 -4.51
CA GLU A 67 29.19 -5.95 -5.46
C GLU A 67 30.64 -6.44 -5.42
N GLU A 68 31.12 -7.00 -4.30
CA GLU A 68 32.51 -7.50 -4.18
C GLU A 68 32.73 -8.90 -4.82
N ASN A 69 31.68 -9.61 -5.22
CA ASN A 69 31.77 -10.95 -5.84
C ASN A 69 31.62 -10.94 -7.38
N LYS A 70 32.16 -9.94 -8.08
CA LYS A 70 32.26 -9.93 -9.55
C LYS A 70 33.70 -9.84 -10.07
#